data_AF-A0A9J6DYW4-F1
#
_entry.id   AF-A0A9J6DYW4-F1
#
_cell.length_a   1.000
_cell.length_b   1.000
_cell.length_c   1.000
_cell.angle_alpha   90.00
_cell.angle_beta   90.00
_cell.angle_gamma   90.00
#
_symmetry.space_group_name_H-M   'P 1'
#
loop_
_entity.id
_entity.type
_entity.pdbx_description
1 polymer ?
#
loop_
_entity_poly.entity_id
_entity_poly.type
_entity_poly.pdbx_seq_one_letter_code
_entity_poly.pdbx_strand_id
1 'polypeptide(L)'
;MDRLLGSYRPRLRSKNWWWNISRNGLNMAVVAGWPLYCELHKSIDAAMTHIAFRRDVTTSLLQLKQKLTVRPGPRVHLRHEDRKTDGHYIISTTQGRCAECKKNTTNQCQQCKKRLHKKGFAA
;
A
#
# COMPACT_ATOMS: atom_id res chain seq x y z
N MET A 1 0.31 37.52 -6.46
CA MET A 1 -0.20 36.39 -5.65
C MET A 1 -1.39 35.71 -6.34
N ASP A 2 -2.38 36.48 -6.81
CA ASP A 2 -3.62 35.95 -7.43
C ASP A 2 -3.43 35.06 -8.64
N ARG A 3 -2.45 35.35 -9.50
CA ARG A 3 -2.10 34.50 -10.64
C ARG A 3 -1.70 33.08 -10.21
N LEU A 4 -0.92 32.95 -9.12
CA LEU A 4 -0.50 31.65 -8.58
C LEU A 4 -1.66 30.92 -7.90
N LEU A 5 -2.56 31.66 -7.26
CA LEU A 5 -3.77 31.10 -6.65
C LEU A 5 -4.71 30.54 -7.71
N GLY A 6 -4.91 31.27 -8.81
CA GLY A 6 -5.73 30.84 -9.94
C GLY A 6 -5.16 29.63 -10.68
N SER A 7 -3.84 29.59 -10.89
CA SER A 7 -3.19 28.53 -11.68
C SER A 7 -3.19 27.16 -11.00
N TYR A 8 -3.11 27.11 -9.66
CA TYR A 8 -3.01 25.86 -8.90
C TYR A 8 -4.23 25.56 -8.01
N ARG A 9 -5.37 26.21 -8.28
CA ARG A 9 -6.60 26.06 -7.49
C ARG A 9 -7.12 24.62 -7.53
N PRO A 10 -7.30 23.93 -6.38
CA PRO A 10 -7.88 22.60 -6.34
C PRO A 10 -9.33 22.59 -6.83
N ARG A 11 -9.62 21.89 -7.92
CA ARG A 11 -10.96 21.74 -8.49
C ARG A 11 -11.64 20.47 -7.99
N LEU A 12 -11.91 20.45 -6.69
CA LEU A 12 -12.77 19.42 -6.11
C LEU A 12 -14.22 19.94 -6.17
N ARG A 13 -15.22 19.07 -6.26
CA ARG A 13 -16.63 19.46 -6.11
C ARG A 13 -17.14 18.96 -4.76
N SER A 14 -17.90 19.78 -4.05
CA SER A 14 -18.60 19.38 -2.83
C SER A 14 -19.93 20.09 -2.74
N LYS A 15 -20.87 19.48 -2.02
CA LYS A 15 -22.19 20.04 -1.74
C LYS A 15 -22.13 21.08 -0.62
N ASN A 16 -21.11 21.02 0.25
CA ASN A 16 -20.99 21.91 1.40
C ASN A 16 -20.35 23.23 0.99
N TRP A 17 -21.02 24.34 1.26
CA TRP A 17 -20.54 25.69 0.92
C TRP A 17 -19.21 26.03 1.61
N TRP A 18 -19.05 25.66 2.89
CA TRP A 18 -17.84 25.92 3.68
C TRP A 18 -16.60 25.22 3.13
N TRP A 19 -16.78 24.12 2.39
CA TRP A 19 -15.67 23.37 1.77
C TRP A 19 -14.96 24.19 0.68
N ASN A 20 -15.64 25.14 0.04
CA ASN A 20 -14.99 26.11 -0.86
C ASN A 20 -13.98 26.98 -0.10
N ILE A 21 -14.33 27.42 1.11
CA ILE A 21 -13.49 28.27 1.95
C ILE A 21 -12.28 27.47 2.42
N SER A 22 -12.47 26.26 2.95
CA SER A 22 -11.38 25.42 3.45
C SER A 22 -10.34 25.12 2.36
N ARG A 23 -10.78 24.77 1.14
CA ARG A 23 -9.85 24.49 0.02
C ARG A 23 -9.12 25.73 -0.46
N ASN A 24 -9.80 26.87 -0.48
CA ASN A 24 -9.16 28.13 -0.83
C ASN A 24 -8.11 28.52 0.22
N GLY A 25 -8.44 28.37 1.51
CA GLY A 25 -7.52 28.60 2.62
C GLY A 25 -6.28 27.71 2.56
N LEU A 26 -6.44 26.41 2.27
CA LEU A 26 -5.30 25.51 2.07
C LEU A 26 -4.41 25.93 0.89
N ASN A 27 -5.00 26.34 -0.24
CA ASN A 27 -4.23 26.82 -1.38
C ASN A 27 -3.49 28.13 -1.05
N MET A 28 -4.13 29.04 -0.31
CA MET A 28 -3.52 30.27 0.19
C MET A 28 -2.31 29.97 1.08
N ALA A 29 -2.46 29.05 2.04
CA ALA A 29 -1.38 28.68 2.96
C ALA A 29 -0.14 28.17 2.23
N VAL A 30 -0.32 27.32 1.22
CA VAL A 30 0.79 26.80 0.40
C VAL A 30 1.43 27.89 -0.44
N VAL A 31 0.64 28.79 -1.06
CA VAL A 31 1.17 29.89 -1.87
C VAL A 31 1.91 30.93 -1.00
N ALA A 32 1.44 31.18 0.22
CA ALA A 32 2.10 32.08 1.18
C ALA A 32 3.34 31.45 1.81
N GLY A 33 3.38 30.12 1.98
CA GLY A 33 4.55 29.40 2.47
C GLY A 33 5.73 29.43 1.51
N TRP A 34 5.49 29.59 0.21
CA TRP A 34 6.54 29.63 -0.80
C TRP A 34 7.49 30.84 -0.66
N PRO A 35 7.01 32.10 -0.61
CA PRO A 35 7.87 33.25 -0.32
C PRO A 35 8.68 33.11 0.98
N LEU A 36 8.06 32.57 2.04
CA LEU A 36 8.75 32.33 3.31
C LEU A 36 9.88 31.30 3.17
N TYR A 37 9.62 30.22 2.42
CA TYR A 37 10.64 29.24 2.08
C TYR A 37 11.79 29.87 1.28
N CYS A 38 11.47 30.69 0.27
CA CYS A 38 12.47 31.42 -0.49
C CYS A 38 13.33 32.31 0.40
N GLU A 39 12.71 33.05 1.34
CA GLU A 39 13.41 33.95 2.28
C GLU A 39 14.40 33.20 3.18
N LEU A 40 13.96 32.06 3.73
CA LEU A 40 14.77 31.23 4.62
C LEU A 40 15.92 30.54 3.89
N HIS A 41 15.72 30.16 2.63
CA HIS A 41 16.70 29.42 1.83
C HIS A 41 17.51 30.30 0.85
N LYS A 42 17.46 31.64 0.96
CA LYS A 42 18.24 32.56 0.10
C LYS A 42 19.75 32.29 0.09
N SER A 43 20.29 31.68 1.13
CA SER A 43 21.71 31.33 1.27
C SER A 43 22.11 30.04 0.55
N ILE A 44 21.14 29.24 0.09
CA ILE A 44 21.36 27.98 -0.62
C ILE A 44 20.97 28.25 -2.08
N ASP A 45 21.95 28.21 -2.99
CA ASP A 45 21.85 28.56 -4.43
C ASP A 45 20.76 27.83 -5.24
N ALA A 46 19.96 26.96 -4.61
CA ALA A 46 18.82 26.31 -5.24
C ALA A 46 17.56 27.18 -5.08
N ALA A 47 17.40 28.19 -5.94
CA ALA A 47 16.11 28.84 -6.13
C ALA A 47 15.11 27.80 -6.68
N MET A 48 14.38 27.14 -5.79
CA MET A 48 13.38 26.16 -6.17
C MET A 48 12.24 26.86 -6.95
N THR A 49 11.48 26.14 -7.78
CA THR A 49 10.27 26.71 -8.39
C THR A 49 9.06 26.48 -7.48
N HIS A 50 8.02 27.32 -7.57
CA HIS A 50 6.78 27.15 -6.81
C HIS A 50 6.14 25.75 -7.01
N ILE A 51 6.27 25.15 -8.21
CA ILE A 51 5.79 23.79 -8.47
C ILE A 51 6.60 22.76 -7.68
N ALA A 52 7.93 22.87 -7.70
CA ALA A 52 8.80 21.96 -6.98
C ALA A 52 8.56 22.03 -5.46
N PHE A 53 8.35 23.24 -4.92
CA PHE A 53 7.94 23.42 -3.52
C PHE A 53 6.64 22.69 -3.16
N ARG A 54 5.60 22.82 -4.00
CA ARG A 54 4.33 22.14 -3.75
C ARG A 54 4.47 20.62 -3.75
N ARG A 55 5.32 20.08 -4.63
CA ARG A 55 5.63 18.65 -4.67
C ARG A 55 6.34 18.23 -3.41
N ASP A 56 7.34 18.99 -2.97
CA ASP A 56 8.09 18.72 -1.75
C ASP A 56 7.16 18.70 -0.52
N VAL A 57 6.37 19.75 -0.33
CA VAL A 57 5.35 19.82 0.74
C VAL A 57 4.40 18.62 0.71
N THR A 58 3.94 18.22 -0.47
CA THR A 58 3.05 17.06 -0.62
C THR A 58 3.75 15.77 -0.25
N THR A 59 4.98 15.56 -0.70
CA THR A 59 5.79 14.39 -0.38
C THR A 59 6.04 14.31 1.12
N SER A 60 6.42 15.40 1.77
CA SER A 60 6.61 15.44 3.23
C SER A 60 5.31 15.09 3.97
N LEU A 61 4.17 15.65 3.56
CA LEU A 61 2.87 15.33 4.16
C LEU A 61 2.47 13.86 3.99
N LEU A 62 2.77 13.26 2.83
CA LEU A 62 2.52 11.85 2.56
C LEU A 62 3.43 10.94 3.38
N GLN A 63 4.71 11.29 3.53
CA GLN A 63 5.66 10.57 4.37
C GLN A 63 5.26 10.61 5.85
N LEU A 64 4.75 11.75 6.34
CA LEU A 64 4.18 11.85 7.70
C LEU A 64 2.93 10.96 7.89
N LYS A 65 2.20 10.66 6.81
CA LYS A 65 0.98 9.81 6.83
C LYS A 65 1.28 8.32 6.64
N GLN A 66 2.39 7.83 7.18
CA GLN A 66 2.91 6.46 7.01
C GLN A 66 2.00 5.31 7.50
N LYS A 67 0.89 5.60 8.19
CA LYS A 67 0.00 4.59 8.79
C LYS A 67 -1.47 4.84 8.52
N LEU A 68 -1.87 4.97 7.25
CA LEU A 68 -3.21 4.51 6.90
C LEU A 68 -3.18 3.00 7.15
N THR A 69 -3.89 2.53 8.17
CA THR A 69 -4.10 1.09 8.38
C THR A 69 -4.61 0.55 7.05
N VAL A 70 -3.77 -0.20 6.33
CA VAL A 70 -4.19 -0.95 5.15
C VAL A 70 -5.13 -2.00 5.70
N ARG A 71 -6.40 -1.63 5.82
CA ARG A 71 -7.45 -2.57 6.14
C ARG A 71 -7.51 -3.49 4.93
N PRO A 72 -7.41 -4.82 5.11
CA PRO A 72 -7.70 -5.72 4.02
C PRO A 72 -9.07 -5.31 3.46
N GLY A 73 -9.13 -5.15 2.14
CA GLY A 73 -10.38 -4.78 1.47
C GLY A 73 -11.49 -5.79 1.76
N PRO A 74 -12.73 -5.52 1.31
CA PRO A 74 -13.84 -6.45 1.47
C PRO A 74 -13.42 -7.85 1.05
N ARG A 75 -13.34 -8.78 2.02
CA ARG A 75 -13.04 -10.18 1.72
C ARG A 75 -14.34 -10.82 1.30
N VAL A 76 -14.35 -11.44 0.12
CA VAL A 76 -15.44 -12.37 -0.22
C VAL A 76 -15.42 -13.47 0.84
N HIS A 77 -16.53 -13.70 1.53
CA HIS A 77 -16.73 -14.88 2.34
C HIS A 77 -16.85 -16.09 1.40
N LEU A 78 -15.72 -16.52 0.84
CA LEU A 78 -15.64 -17.76 0.09
C LEU A 78 -16.10 -18.89 1.02
N ARG A 79 -17.05 -19.70 0.53
CA ARG A 79 -17.40 -20.96 1.18
C ARG A 79 -16.12 -21.79 1.31
N HIS A 80 -16.05 -22.63 2.34
CA HIS A 80 -14.85 -23.43 2.59
C HIS A 80 -14.43 -24.27 1.37
N GLU A 81 -15.41 -24.69 0.57
CA GLU A 81 -15.26 -25.45 -0.68
C GLU A 81 -14.61 -24.64 -1.81
N ASP A 82 -14.89 -23.33 -1.89
CA ASP A 82 -14.39 -22.44 -2.94
C ASP A 82 -13.02 -21.81 -2.59
N ARG A 83 -12.58 -21.97 -1.34
CA ARG A 83 -11.21 -21.64 -0.97
C ARG A 83 -10.33 -22.69 -1.63
N LYS A 84 -9.49 -22.28 -2.58
CA LYS A 84 -8.38 -23.12 -3.07
C LYS A 84 -7.61 -23.66 -1.85
N THR A 85 -7.81 -24.93 -1.55
CA THR A 85 -7.03 -25.72 -0.59
C THR A 85 -5.72 -26.22 -1.21
N ASP A 86 -5.44 -25.85 -2.47
CA ASP A 86 -4.24 -26.17 -3.28
C ASP A 86 -2.92 -25.61 -2.70
N GLY A 87 -2.88 -25.30 -1.42
CA GLY A 87 -1.67 -25.02 -0.67
C GLY A 87 -0.96 -26.28 -0.21
N HIS A 88 -1.21 -27.46 -0.80
CA HIS A 88 -0.46 -28.67 -0.52
C HIS A 88 0.03 -29.25 -1.84
N TYR A 89 1.32 -29.50 -1.96
CA TYR A 89 1.88 -30.31 -3.05
C TYR A 89 2.95 -31.25 -2.50
N ILE A 90 3.12 -32.38 -3.19
CA ILE A 90 4.11 -33.39 -2.83
C ILE A 90 5.46 -33.00 -3.43
N ILE A 91 6.48 -32.98 -2.59
CA ILE A 91 7.90 -32.94 -2.98
C ILE A 91 8.56 -34.29 -2.68
N SER A 92 9.59 -34.64 -3.45
CA SER A 92 10.46 -35.77 -3.15
C SER A 92 11.49 -35.38 -2.10
N THR A 93 11.65 -36.21 -1.08
CA THR A 93 12.57 -36.03 0.05
C THR A 93 13.29 -37.33 0.37
N THR A 94 14.14 -37.33 1.40
CA THR A 94 14.80 -38.54 1.89
C THR A 94 13.79 -39.59 2.37
N GLN A 95 14.14 -40.86 2.21
CA GLN A 95 13.27 -41.98 2.55
C GLN A 95 12.84 -41.91 4.02
N GLY A 96 11.54 -42.05 4.26
CA GLY A 96 10.97 -42.14 5.60
C GLY A 96 9.70 -42.98 5.61
N ARG A 97 8.98 -43.00 6.74
CA ARG A 97 7.71 -43.73 6.86
C ARG A 97 6.51 -42.85 6.54
N CYS A 98 5.55 -43.42 5.81
CA CYS A 98 4.26 -42.79 5.51
C CYS A 98 3.43 -42.63 6.79
N ALA A 99 2.73 -41.49 6.92
CA ALA A 99 1.91 -41.17 8.07
C ALA A 99 0.71 -42.12 8.21
N GLU A 100 0.13 -42.57 7.09
CA GLU A 100 -1.05 -43.43 7.03
C GLU A 100 -0.68 -44.91 7.12
N CYS A 101 0.00 -45.44 6.10
CA CYS A 101 0.23 -46.89 5.99
C CYS A 101 1.52 -47.37 6.67
N LYS A 102 2.33 -46.47 7.26
CA LYS A 102 3.63 -46.74 7.91
C LYS A 102 4.70 -47.40 7.03
N LYS A 103 4.43 -47.65 5.75
CA LYS A 103 5.41 -48.15 4.76
C LYS A 103 6.37 -47.05 4.32
N ASN A 104 7.50 -47.44 3.74
CA ASN A 104 8.51 -46.51 3.23
C ASN A 104 7.94 -45.63 2.10
N THR A 105 8.26 -44.34 2.14
CA THR A 105 7.91 -43.33 1.13
C THR A 105 9.00 -42.28 1.03
N THR A 106 9.23 -41.78 -0.18
CA THR A 106 10.10 -40.65 -0.49
C THR A 106 9.31 -39.36 -0.71
N ASN A 107 7.99 -39.40 -0.54
CA ASN A 107 7.10 -38.29 -0.82
C ASN A 107 6.70 -37.57 0.47
N GLN A 108 6.75 -36.24 0.46
CA GLN A 108 6.40 -35.38 1.60
C GLN A 108 5.61 -34.16 1.12
N CYS A 109 4.57 -33.78 1.87
CA CYS A 109 3.88 -32.51 1.63
C CYS A 109 4.75 -31.34 2.12
N GLN A 110 4.99 -30.34 1.26
CA GLN A 110 5.86 -29.19 1.61
C GLN A 110 5.33 -28.35 2.78
N GLN A 111 4.01 -28.23 2.92
CA GLN A 111 3.37 -27.33 3.87
C GLN A 111 3.09 -28.02 5.21
N CYS A 112 2.61 -29.27 5.19
CA CYS A 112 2.36 -30.04 6.41
C CYS A 112 3.58 -30.79 6.93
N LYS A 113 4.64 -30.94 6.12
CA LYS A 113 5.80 -31.81 6.38
C LYS A 113 5.44 -33.29 6.67
N LYS A 114 4.20 -33.70 6.40
CA LYS A 114 3.74 -35.09 6.52
C LYS A 114 4.21 -35.90 5.31
N ARG A 115 4.72 -37.11 5.59
CA ARG A 115 5.13 -38.06 4.55
C ARG A 115 3.94 -38.92 4.14
N LEU A 116 3.58 -38.90 2.85
CA LEU A 116 2.37 -39.55 2.34
C LEU A 116 2.69 -40.19 0.98
N HIS A 117 2.03 -41.29 0.63
CA HIS A 117 2.09 -41.81 -0.74
C HIS A 117 1.21 -40.94 -1.65
N LYS A 118 1.48 -40.92 -2.96
CA LYS A 118 0.64 -40.20 -3.94
C LYS A 118 -0.84 -40.58 -3.84
N LYS A 119 -1.13 -41.85 -3.53
CA LYS A 119 -2.49 -42.37 -3.35
C LYS A 119 -3.21 -41.79 -2.11
N GLY A 120 -2.49 -41.53 -1.01
CA GLY A 120 -3.04 -40.94 0.22
C GLY A 120 -3.04 -39.41 0.21
N PHE A 121 -2.63 -38.79 -0.89
CA PHE A 121 -2.62 -37.33 -1.06
C PHE A 121 -3.79 -36.81 -1.92
N ALA A 122 -4.41 -37.69 -2.71
CA ALA A 122 -5.49 -37.36 -3.64
C ALA A 122 -6.89 -37.77 -3.12
N ALA A 123 -7.01 -38.02 -1.81
CA ALA A 123 -8.26 -38.33 -1.11
C ALA A 123 -8.57 -37.20 -0.13
#